data_AF-A0A814IYA2-F1
#
_entry.id   AF-A0A814IYA2-F1
#
_cell.length_a   1.000
_cell.length_b   1.000
_cell.length_c   1.000
_cell.angle_alpha   90.00
_cell.angle_beta   90.00
_cell.angle_gamma   90.00
#
_symmetry.space_group_name_H-M   'P 1'
#
loop_
_entity.id
_entity.type
_entity.pdbx_description
1 polymer ?
#
loop_
_entity_poly.entity_id
_entity_poly.type
_entity_poly.pdbx_seq_one_letter_code
_entity_poly.pdbx_strand_id
1 'polypeptide(L)' 'MFPPSSMYNRYGRAYPDVAALGVGTLTVRDGTNHLAYGTSTSSPLWAGIVSILNSRSIKITGKTLGFLNPLLYKMAKE' A
#
# COMPACT_ATOMS: atom_id res chain seq x y z
N MET A 1 8.32 19.52 -9.90
CA MET A 1 8.74 20.61 -9.00
C MET A 1 8.30 20.25 -7.59
N PHE A 2 9.22 20.22 -6.62
CA PHE A 2 8.84 20.06 -5.21
C PHE A 2 8.27 21.38 -4.66
N PRO A 3 7.34 21.34 -3.70
CA PRO A 3 6.88 22.56 -3.03
C PRO A 3 8.05 23.27 -2.33
N PRO A 4 7.95 24.59 -2.08
CA PRO A 4 8.92 25.32 -1.27
C PRO A 4 9.23 24.61 0.04
N SER A 5 10.49 24.69 0.49
CA SER A 5 10.98 24.05 1.72
C SER A 5 10.28 24.52 2.99
N SER A 6 9.58 25.66 2.94
CA SER A 6 8.73 26.18 4.02
C SER A 6 7.37 25.47 4.14
N MET A 7 6.94 24.70 3.13
CA MET A 7 5.61 24.05 3.12
C MET A 7 5.61 22.65 3.73
N TYR A 8 6.77 22.07 4.04
CA TYR A 8 6.85 20.72 4.62
C TYR A 8 8.08 20.55 5.53
N ASN A 9 8.02 19.57 6.43
CA ASN A 9 9.16 19.22 7.26
C ASN A 9 10.01 18.15 6.55
N ARG A 10 11.21 18.55 6.09
CA ARG A 10 12.17 17.64 5.43
C ARG A 10 12.79 16.58 6.33
N TYR A 11 12.71 16.75 7.65
CA TYR A 11 13.27 15.82 8.64
C TYR A 11 12.21 14.86 9.20
N GLY A 12 10.94 15.02 8.84
CA GLY A 12 9.86 14.13 9.25
C GLY A 12 9.79 12.85 8.41
N ARG A 13 8.93 11.90 8.83
CA ARG A 13 8.64 10.68 8.06
C ARG A 13 7.79 11.04 6.84
N ALA A 14 8.35 10.90 5.65
CA ALA A 14 7.62 11.06 4.39
C ALA A 14 6.77 9.81 4.10
N TYR A 15 5.55 10.00 3.59
CA TYR A 15 4.59 8.95 3.22
C TYR A 15 3.82 9.37 1.96
N PRO A 16 3.20 8.44 1.20
CA PRO A 16 3.04 7.00 1.46
C PRO A 16 4.31 6.16 1.19
N ASP A 17 4.35 4.91 1.69
CA ASP A 17 5.43 3.95 1.37
C ASP A 17 5.18 3.16 0.07
N VAL A 18 3.91 3.01 -0.30
CA VAL A 18 3.46 2.27 -1.48
C VAL A 18 2.24 2.98 -2.08
N ALA A 19 1.98 2.73 -3.36
CA ALA A 19 0.79 3.21 -4.06
C ALA A 19 0.08 2.04 -4.74
N ALA A 20 -1.26 2.13 -4.81
CA ALA A 20 -2.09 1.15 -5.49
C ALA A 20 -3.30 1.86 -6.13
N LEU A 21 -4.09 1.15 -6.95
CA LEU A 21 -5.23 1.75 -7.63
C LEU A 21 -6.21 2.37 -6.61
N GLY A 22 -6.57 3.63 -6.82
CA GLY A 22 -7.42 4.42 -5.91
C GLY A 22 -8.62 5.06 -6.61
N VAL A 23 -8.89 4.71 -7.87
CA VAL A 23 -9.85 5.42 -8.73
C VAL A 23 -10.69 4.39 -9.48
N GLY A 24 -12.01 4.63 -9.54
CA GLY A 24 -12.92 3.82 -10.34
C GLY A 24 -13.02 2.36 -9.90
N THR A 25 -12.79 2.07 -8.61
CA THR A 25 -12.87 0.71 -8.08
C THR A 25 -14.34 0.30 -7.98
N LEU A 26 -14.76 -0.73 -8.70
CA LEU A 26 -16.12 -1.25 -8.61
C LEU A 26 -16.38 -1.85 -7.21
N THR A 27 -17.44 -1.41 -6.58
CA THR A 27 -17.91 -1.89 -5.28
C THR A 27 -19.40 -2.18 -5.36
N VAL A 28 -19.89 -3.10 -4.53
CA VAL A 28 -21.32 -3.36 -4.38
C VAL A 28 -21.76 -2.87 -3.01
N ARG A 29 -22.73 -1.97 -2.99
CA ARG A 29 -23.33 -1.45 -1.77
C ARG A 29 -24.85 -1.56 -1.90
N ASP A 30 -25.48 -2.19 -0.92
CA ASP A 30 -26.94 -2.40 -0.89
C ASP A 30 -27.47 -3.03 -2.19
N GLY A 31 -26.74 -4.02 -2.71
CA GLY A 31 -27.09 -4.76 -3.94
C GLY A 31 -26.87 -4.00 -5.25
N THR A 32 -26.31 -2.78 -5.21
CA THR A 32 -26.09 -1.95 -6.39
C THR A 32 -24.61 -1.65 -6.61
N ASN A 33 -24.24 -1.46 -7.88
CA ASN A 33 -22.86 -1.17 -8.28
C ASN A 33 -22.52 0.30 -8.08
N HIS A 34 -21.37 0.57 -7.46
CA HIS A 34 -20.82 1.91 -7.23
C HIS A 34 -19.35 1.95 -7.61
N LEU A 35 -18.91 3.08 -8.16
CA LEU A 35 -17.48 3.34 -8.35
C LEU A 35 -16.94 4.06 -7.10
N ALA A 36 -16.03 3.39 -6.40
CA ALA A 36 -15.34 3.93 -5.24
C ALA A 36 -14.01 4.57 -5.64
N TYR A 37 -13.60 5.56 -4.84
CA TYR A 37 -12.40 6.37 -5.04
C TYR A 37 -11.69 6.59 -3.70
N GLY A 38 -10.43 7.01 -3.78
CA GLY A 38 -9.60 7.37 -2.64
C GLY A 38 -8.70 6.22 -2.18
N THR A 39 -7.78 6.55 -1.27
CA THR A 39 -6.83 5.60 -0.70
C THR A 39 -7.51 4.48 0.10
N SER A 40 -8.78 4.67 0.48
CA SER A 40 -9.62 3.62 1.08
C SER A 40 -9.81 2.41 0.16
N THR A 41 -9.72 2.57 -1.17
CA THR A 41 -9.74 1.43 -2.11
C THR A 41 -8.34 0.86 -2.34
N SER A 42 -7.31 1.70 -2.28
CA SER A 42 -5.91 1.30 -2.43
C SER A 42 -5.40 0.46 -1.25
N SER A 43 -5.76 0.82 -0.01
CA SER A 43 -5.37 0.12 1.21
C SER A 43 -5.74 -1.37 1.22
N PRO A 44 -7.01 -1.77 1.00
CA PRO A 44 -7.38 -3.18 0.96
C PRO A 44 -6.81 -3.91 -0.27
N LEU A 45 -6.59 -3.22 -1.40
CA LEU A 45 -5.94 -3.81 -2.57
C LEU A 45 -4.49 -4.21 -2.25
N TRP A 46 -3.73 -3.31 -1.60
CA TRP A 46 -2.39 -3.63 -1.11
C TRP A 46 -2.40 -4.75 -0.06
N ALA A 47 -3.34 -4.72 0.89
CA ALA A 47 -3.47 -5.77 1.90
C ALA A 47 -3.72 -7.15 1.27
N GLY A 48 -4.53 -7.24 0.20
CA GLY A 48 -4.76 -8.46 -0.55
C GLY A 48 -3.48 -9.01 -1.19
N ILE A 49 -2.67 -8.15 -1.81
CA ILE A 49 -1.35 -8.52 -2.36
C ILE A 49 -0.45 -9.07 -1.24
N VAL A 50 -0.35 -8.37 -0.12
CA VAL A 50 0.47 -8.80 1.04
C VAL A 50 -0.01 -10.14 1.61
N SER A 51 -1.32 -10.39 1.64
CA SER A 51 -1.89 -11.67 2.09
C SER A 51 -1.44 -12.84 1.21
N ILE A 52 -1.43 -12.66 -0.11
CA ILE A 52 -0.92 -13.66 -1.07
C ILE A 52 0.58 -13.91 -0.85
N LEU A 53 1.36 -12.83 -0.68
CA LEU A 53 2.79 -12.92 -0.42
C LEU A 53 3.10 -13.61 0.91
N ASN A 54 2.34 -13.31 1.97
CA ASN A 54 2.44 -13.99 3.26
C ASN A 54 2.14 -15.48 3.16
N SER A 55 1.10 -15.85 2.40
CA SER A 55 0.77 -17.26 2.15
C SER A 55 1.94 -18.00 1.49
N ARG A 56 2.64 -17.35 0.56
CA ARG A 56 3.85 -17.91 -0.05
C ARG A 56 5.03 -17.96 0.92
N SER A 57 5.25 -16.90 1.68
CA SER A 57 6.32 -16.82 2.70
C SER A 57 6.19 -17.93 3.74
N ILE A 58 4.97 -18.17 4.24
CA ILE A 58 4.70 -19.23 5.22
C ILE A 58 5.05 -20.61 4.64
N LYS A 59 4.71 -20.89 3.38
CA LYS A 59 5.04 -22.17 2.73
C LYS A 59 6.54 -22.42 2.61
N ILE A 60 7.35 -21.37 2.50
CA ILE A 60 8.80 -21.48 2.30
C ILE A 60 9.56 -21.42 3.63
N THR A 61 9.13 -20.54 4.54
CA THR A 61 9.90 -20.16 5.74
C THR A 61 9.18 -20.46 7.06
N GLY A 62 7.90 -20.84 7.01
CA GLY A 62 7.05 -20.97 8.19
C GLY A 62 6.60 -19.65 8.84
N LYS A 63 6.96 -18.48 8.25
CA LYS A 63 6.66 -17.16 8.82
C LYS A 63 6.07 -16.20 7.78
N THR A 64 5.32 -15.20 8.25
CA THR A 64 4.89 -14.06 7.42
C THR A 64 6.02 -13.07 7.19
N LEU A 65 5.83 -12.14 6.26
CA LEU A 65 6.81 -11.09 5.95
C LEU A 65 6.91 -10.01 7.04
N GLY A 66 5.93 -9.93 7.96
CA GLY A 66 5.97 -9.00 9.09
C GLY A 66 5.90 -7.52 8.68
N PHE A 67 6.68 -6.67 9.36
CA PHE A 67 6.77 -5.24 9.08
C PHE A 67 7.51 -5.00 7.75
N LEU A 68 6.77 -4.61 6.71
CA LEU A 68 7.28 -4.60 5.34
C LEU A 68 8.20 -3.43 5.00
N ASN A 69 8.08 -2.29 5.66
CA ASN A 69 8.79 -1.08 5.22
C ASN A 69 10.32 -1.31 5.09
N PRO A 70 11.03 -1.88 6.09
CA PRO A 70 12.48 -2.12 5.96
C PRO A 70 12.83 -3.04 4.77
N LEU A 71 12.01 -4.07 4.51
CA LEU A 71 12.21 -4.98 3.38
C LEU A 71 12.03 -4.24 2.05
N LEU A 72 10.94 -3.47 1.89
CA LEU A 72 10.64 -2.74 0.66
C LEU A 72 11.70 -1.69 0.34
N TYR A 73 12.14 -0.91 1.34
CA TYR A 73 13.18 0.10 1.15
C TYR A 73 14.57 -0.52 0.91
N LYS A 74 14.82 -1.75 1.37
CA LYS A 74 16.03 -2.50 1.00
C LYS A 74 15.97 -2.88 -0.48
N MET A 75 14.88 -3.50 -0.92
CA MET A 75 14.69 -3.91 -2.31
C MET A 75 14.74 -2.74 -3.31
N ALA A 76 14.20 -1.57 -2.95
CA ALA A 76 14.19 -0.40 -3.83
C ALA A 76 15.57 0.27 -4.03
N LYS A 77 16.55 -0.05 -3.18
CA LYS A 77 17.93 0.44 -3.29
C LYS A 77 18.84 -0.51 -4.06
N GLU A 78 18.42 -1.75 -4.26
CA GLU A 78 19.07 -2.76 -5.09
C GLU A 78 18.72 -2.54 -6.56
#